data_AF-A0A844MXM6-F1
#
_entry.id   AF-A0A844MXM6-F1
#
_cell.length_a   1.000
_cell.length_b   1.000
_cell.length_c   1.000
_cell.angle_alpha   90.00
_cell.angle_beta   90.00
_cell.angle_gamma   90.00
#
_symmetry.space_group_name_H-M   'P 1'
#
loop_
_entity.id
_entity.type
_entity.pdbx_description
1 polymer ?
#
loop_
_entity_poly.entity_id
_entity_poly.type
_entity_poly.pdbx_seq_one_letter_code
_entity_poly.pdbx_strand_id
1 'polypeptide(L)' 'MVQIPEERELMATVYLKDGTKVEVPICELGEYLEANRDSIQVQKLKSRRGPIRSKIAAEHNPAA' A
#
# COMPACT_ATOMS: atom_id res chain seq x y z
N MET A 1 -11.34 32.16 -14.12
CA MET A 1 -10.09 31.85 -13.41
C MET A 1 -10.27 30.49 -12.76
N VAL A 2 -9.65 29.46 -13.33
CA VAL A 2 -9.76 28.09 -12.81
C VAL A 2 -8.91 28.04 -11.54
N GLN A 3 -9.56 27.92 -10.40
CA GLN A 3 -8.89 27.64 -9.13
C GLN A 3 -8.32 26.22 -9.23
N ILE A 4 -7.01 26.13 -9.48
CA ILE A 4 -6.27 24.88 -9.32
C ILE A 4 -6.34 24.57 -7.82
N PRO A 5 -6.94 23.44 -7.40
CA PRO A 5 -6.96 23.09 -6.00
C PRO A 5 -5.52 22.89 -5.55
N GLU A 6 -5.13 23.57 -4.47
CA GLU A 6 -3.79 23.49 -3.87
C GLU A 6 -3.33 22.04 -3.84
N GLU A 7 -2.20 21.75 -4.49
CA GLU A 7 -1.54 20.46 -4.46
C GLU A 7 -1.19 20.17 -3.00
N ARG A 8 -2.08 19.45 -2.30
CA ARG A 8 -1.74 18.89 -1.00
C ARG A 8 -0.59 17.95 -1.25
N GLU A 9 0.59 18.31 -0.75
CA GLU A 9 1.79 17.48 -0.81
C GLU A 9 1.40 16.07 -0.37
N LEU A 10 1.48 15.12 -1.31
CA LEU A 10 1.13 13.75 -1.03
C LEU A 10 2.17 13.21 -0.06
N MET A 11 1.71 12.73 1.09
CA MET A 11 2.55 12.13 2.13
C MET A 11 2.40 10.61 2.09
N ALA A 12 3.50 9.90 2.29
CA ALA A 12 3.56 8.45 2.41
C ALA A 12 3.94 8.05 3.84
N THR A 13 3.19 7.12 4.43
CA THR A 13 3.52 6.58 5.76
C THR A 13 4.47 5.41 5.63
N VAL A 14 5.67 5.53 6.21
CA VAL A 14 6.67 4.48 6.30
C VAL A 14 6.65 3.88 7.70
N TYR A 15 6.63 2.54 7.78
CA TYR A 15 6.64 1.80 9.03
C TYR A 15 8.06 1.29 9.31
N LEU A 16 8.57 1.57 10.50
CA LEU A 16 9.91 1.15 10.94
C LEU A 16 9.83 -0.09 11.83
N LYS A 17 10.93 -0.84 11.93
CA LYS A 17 11.04 -2.10 12.68
C LYS A 17 10.89 -1.93 14.20
N ASP A 18 11.19 -0.75 14.72
CA ASP A 18 10.98 -0.36 16.12
C ASP A 18 9.49 -0.13 16.44
N GLY A 19 8.61 -0.15 15.44
CA GLY A 19 7.17 0.10 15.57
C GLY A 19 6.79 1.57 15.33
N THR A 20 7.76 2.44 15.09
CA THR A 20 7.54 3.86 14.76
C THR A 20 6.97 4.00 13.35
N LYS A 21 6.19 5.05 13.14
CA LYS A 21 5.65 5.44 11.83
C LYS A 21 6.12 6.84 11.50
N VAL A 22 6.56 7.05 10.27
CA VAL A 22 7.06 8.33 9.78
C VAL A 22 6.25 8.72 8.54
N GLU A 23 5.83 9.97 8.46
CA GLU A 23 5.20 10.53 7.25
C GLU A 23 6.28 11.23 6.44
N VAL A 24 6.44 10.83 5.18
CA VAL A 24 7.48 11.32 4.27
C VAL A 24 6.79 11.85 3.01
N PRO A 25 7.14 13.05 2.52
CA PRO A 25 6.65 13.54 1.24
C PRO A 25 6.97 12.54 0.11
N ILE A 26 6.04 12.34 -0.83
CA ILE A 26 6.26 11.40 -1.94
C ILE A 26 7.51 11.75 -2.76
N CYS A 27 7.81 13.04 -2.90
CA CYS A 27 9.01 13.53 -3.59
C CYS A 27 10.33 13.05 -2.93
N GLU A 28 10.35 12.85 -1.62
CA GLU A 28 11.54 12.43 -0.85
C GLU A 28 11.51 10.93 -0.50
N LEU A 29 10.41 10.25 -0.81
CA LEU A 29 10.20 8.86 -0.41
C LEU A 29 11.29 7.93 -0.93
N GLY A 30 11.75 8.11 -2.18
CA GLY A 30 12.81 7.28 -2.77
C GLY A 30 14.10 7.32 -1.96
N GLU A 31 14.60 8.54 -1.70
CA GLU A 31 15.82 8.76 -0.91
C GLU A 31 15.67 8.24 0.52
N TYR A 32 14.52 8.50 1.14
CA TYR A 32 14.23 8.02 2.48
C TYR A 32 14.25 6.48 2.58
N LEU A 33 13.64 5.79 1.61
CA LEU A 33 13.59 4.33 1.56
C LEU A 33 14.98 3.71 1.38
N GLU A 34 15.83 4.31 0.55
CA GLU A 34 17.21 3.84 0.35
C GLU A 34 18.07 4.06 1.59
N ALA A 35 18.02 5.26 2.18
CA ALA A 35 18.79 5.60 3.37
C ALA A 35 18.40 4.77 4.61
N ASN A 36 17.12 4.39 4.72
CA ASN A 36 16.58 3.69 5.90
C ASN A 36 16.22 2.22 5.61
N ARG A 37 16.74 1.63 4.53
CA ARG A 37 16.40 0.29 4.05
C ARG A 37 16.42 -0.79 5.16
N ASP A 38 17.41 -0.73 6.05
CA ASP A 38 17.57 -1.70 7.12
C ASP A 38 16.66 -1.46 8.34
N SER A 39 16.16 -0.24 8.49
CA SER A 39 15.26 0.17 9.59
C SER A 39 13.78 -0.02 9.23
N ILE A 40 13.46 -0.12 7.94
CA ILE A 40 12.08 -0.22 7.47
C ILE A 40 11.50 -1.62 7.70
N GLN A 41 10.26 -1.65 8.21
CA GLN A 41 9.50 -2.87 8.37
C GLN A 41 8.82 -3.23 7.04
N VAL A 42 9.43 -4.17 6.30
CA VAL A 42 8.81 -4.74 5.09
C VAL A 42 7.60 -5.57 5.50
N GLN A 43 6.40 -5.02 5.33
CA GLN A 43 5.18 -5.79 5.46
C GLN A 43 5.06 -6.76 4.29
N LYS A 44 5.39 -8.03 4.53
CA LYS A 44 4.96 -9.11 3.64
C LYS A 44 3.44 -9.18 3.75
N LEU A 45 2.73 -8.68 2.73
CA LEU A 45 1.31 -8.98 2.56
C LEU A 45 1.16 -10.50 2.64
N LYS A 46 0.59 -10.99 3.76
CA LYS A 46 0.15 -12.38 3.82
C LYS A 46 -0.84 -12.51 2.68
N SER A 47 -0.46 -13.28 1.67
CA SER A 47 -1.34 -13.69 0.59
C SER A 47 -2.62 -14.23 1.25
N ARG A 48 -3.67 -13.42 1.30
CA ARG A 48 -5.03 -13.89 1.61
C ARG A 48 -5.56 -14.65 0.38
N ARG A 49 -4.78 -15.61 -0.12
CA ARG A 49 -5.28 -16.65 -1.00
C ARG A 49 -5.85 -17.76 -0.13
N GLY A 50 -6.93 -17.43 0.60
CA GLY A 50 -8.00 -18.42 0.67
C GLY A 50 -8.52 -18.60 -0.76
N PRO A 51 -9.14 -19.75 -1.10
CA PRO A 51 -9.71 -19.92 -2.42
C PRO A 51 -10.63 -18.73 -2.67
N ILE A 52 -10.28 -17.90 -3.65
CA ILE A 52 -11.18 -16.88 -4.17
C ILE A 52 -12.32 -17.70 -4.76
N ARG A 53 -13.37 -17.95 -3.97
CA ARG A 53 -14.67 -18.36 -4.49
C ARG A 53 -15.13 -17.16 -5.31
N SER A 54 -14.65 -17.08 -6.54
CA SER A 54 -15.16 -16.17 -7.53
C SER A 54 -16.66 -16.45 -7.59
N LYS A 55 -17.49 -15.44 -7.34
CA LYS A 55 -18.94 -15.57 -7.52
C LYS A 55 -19.30 -16.01 -8.95
N ILE A 56 -18.37 -15.84 -9.88
CA ILE A 56 -18.42 -16.32 -11.27
C ILE A 56 -18.52 -17.85 -11.35
N ALA A 57 -17.86 -18.61 -10.45
CA ALA A 57 -17.92 -20.07 -10.47
C ALA A 57 -19.27 -20.63 -9.97
N ALA A 58 -20.07 -19.83 -9.26
CA ALA A 58 -21.39 -20.26 -8.76
C ALA A 58 -22.53 -20.04 -9.77
N GLU A 59 -22.37 -19.13 -10.74
CA GLU A 59 -23.40 -18.83 -11.75
C GLU A 59 -23.30 -19.67 -13.04
N HIS A 60 -22.29 -20.54 -13.16
CA HIS A 60 -22.07 -21.35 -14.38
C HIS A 60 -22.08 -22.86 -14.14
N ASN A 61 -22.67 -23.34 -13.04
CA ASN A 61 -22.82 -24.78 -12.79
C ASN A 61 -24.30 -25.20 -12.82
N PRO A 62 -24.87 -25.53 -13.99
CA PRO A 62 -26.18 -26.17 -14.09
C PRO A 62 -26.02 -27.69 -13.91
N ALA A 63 -25.65 -28.16 -12.72
CA ALA A 63 -25.84 -29.53 -12.24
C ALA A 63 -25.04 -29.76 -10.93
N ALA A 64 -25.73 -29.67 -9.80
CA ALA A 64 -25.39 -30.40 -8.58
C ALA A 64 -26.69 -30.99 -8.04
#